data_AF-A0AAJ1Y362-F1
#
_entry.id   AF-A0AAJ1Y362-F1
#
_cell.length_a   1.000
_cell.length_b   1.000
_cell.length_c   1.000
_cell.angle_alpha   90.00
_cell.angle_beta   90.00
_cell.angle_gamma   90.00
#
_symmetry.space_group_name_H-M   'P 1'
#
loop_
_entity.id
_entity.type
_entity.pdbx_description
1 polymer ?
#
loop_
_entity_poly.entity_id
_entity_poly.type
_entity_poly.pdbx_seq_one_letter_code
_entity_poly.pdbx_strand_id
1 'polypeptide(L)'
;ANGTITAEYPSLTDMKERSIRFKVIVNEEAKAGETILNKAKVDDTVNPPEEPEVPITPEEPITPRVKEGKLAATKTVNNAKPKLGEAIEYTISFRNTIENGVLNKVVITDQLPKGLTYVKDSLTSVGDEPKPTSLKE
;
A
#
# COMPACT_ATOMS: atom_id res chain seq x y z
N ALA A 1 14.54 6.25 22.35
CA ALA A 1 15.41 6.85 23.39
C ALA A 1 15.01 8.31 23.56
N ASN A 2 14.60 8.70 24.76
CA ASN A 2 14.23 10.08 25.05
C ASN A 2 15.53 10.89 25.18
N GLY A 3 15.84 11.67 24.15
CA GLY A 3 17.00 12.56 24.14
C GLY A 3 16.69 13.87 24.86
N THR A 4 17.64 14.37 25.64
CA THR A 4 17.57 15.73 26.20
C THR A 4 18.35 16.68 25.29
N ILE A 5 17.77 17.84 24.98
CA ILE A 5 18.46 18.93 24.28
C ILE A 5 18.84 19.98 25.31
N THR A 6 20.13 20.30 25.42
CA THR A 6 20.68 21.32 26.33
C THR A 6 21.51 22.32 25.55
N ALA A 7 21.40 23.60 25.92
CA ALA A 7 22.24 24.67 25.41
C ALA A 7 22.63 25.59 26.57
N GLU A 8 23.92 25.89 26.70
CA GLU A 8 24.46 26.77 27.74
C GLU A 8 25.10 27.99 27.07
N TYR A 9 24.90 29.16 27.67
CA TYR A 9 25.51 30.42 27.25
C TYR A 9 26.36 30.96 28.39
N PRO A 10 27.58 31.47 28.13
CA PRO A 10 28.46 31.96 29.19
C PRO A 10 27.90 33.24 29.84
N SER A 11 27.70 34.30 29.06
CA SER A 11 27.00 35.51 29.48
C SER A 11 26.32 36.16 28.28
N LEU A 12 25.12 36.70 28.51
CA LEU A 12 24.35 37.44 27.52
C LEU A 12 24.19 38.88 28.03
N THR A 13 24.80 39.82 27.33
CA THR A 13 24.80 41.26 27.72
C THR A 13 24.08 42.15 26.73
N ASP A 14 23.63 41.59 25.60
CA ASP A 14 22.84 42.28 24.59
C ASP A 14 21.35 41.94 24.73
N MET A 15 20.51 42.67 23.99
CA MET A 15 19.06 42.43 23.94
C MET A 15 18.65 41.61 22.72
N LYS A 16 19.57 40.84 22.13
CA LYS A 16 19.31 40.11 20.88
C LYS A 16 18.71 38.73 21.17
N GLU A 17 17.80 38.31 20.31
CA GLU A 17 17.19 36.98 20.38
C GLU A 17 18.21 35.87 20.09
N ARG A 18 18.01 34.72 20.76
CA ARG A 18 18.68 33.44 20.50
C ARG A 18 17.60 32.37 20.33
N SER A 19 17.79 31.47 19.36
CA SER A 19 16.83 30.41 19.08
C SER A 19 17.53 29.06 18.93
N ILE A 20 16.92 28.02 19.48
CA ILE A 20 17.33 26.61 19.29
C ILE A 20 16.28 25.93 18.40
N ARG A 21 16.71 25.27 17.32
CA ARG A 21 15.82 24.54 16.40
C ARG A 21 16.27 23.09 16.26
N PHE A 22 15.35 22.15 16.41
CA PHE A 22 15.60 20.72 16.26
C PHE A 22 14.41 20.04 15.57
N LYS A 23 14.65 18.86 14.99
CA LYS A 23 13.62 18.02 14.37
C LYS A 23 13.47 16.75 15.21
N VAL A 24 12.23 16.30 15.35
CA VAL A 24 11.88 15.04 16.02
C VAL A 24 11.01 14.20 15.09
N ILE A 25 10.95 12.89 15.35
CA ILE A 25 10.05 11.95 14.68
C ILE A 25 9.10 11.42 15.76
N VAL A 26 7.79 11.43 15.46
CA VAL A 26 6.79 10.75 16.29
C VAL A 26 7.02 9.24 16.16
N ASN A 27 7.28 8.56 17.27
CA ASN A 27 7.62 7.13 17.27
C ASN A 27 6.36 6.23 17.35
N GLU A 28 6.53 4.93 17.18
CA GLU A 28 5.44 3.95 17.21
C GLU A 28 4.79 3.75 18.59
N GLU A 29 5.38 4.30 19.66
CA GLU A 29 4.80 4.27 21.00
C GLU A 29 3.71 5.35 21.18
N ALA A 30 3.73 6.39 20.33
CA ALA A 30 2.71 7.42 20.29
C ALA A 30 1.39 6.84 19.79
N LYS A 31 0.30 7.14 20.49
CA LYS A 31 -1.05 6.76 20.07
C LYS A 31 -1.71 7.92 19.35
N ALA A 32 -2.35 7.63 18.22
CA ALA A 32 -3.09 8.65 17.49
C ALA A 32 -4.25 9.20 18.36
N GLY A 33 -4.49 10.50 18.25
CA GLY A 33 -5.49 11.21 19.05
C GLY A 33 -5.10 11.48 20.50
N GLU A 34 -4.02 10.89 21.02
CA GLU A 34 -3.48 11.23 22.35
C GLU A 34 -2.55 12.45 22.25
N THR A 35 -2.65 13.36 23.23
CA THR A 35 -1.82 14.57 23.28
C THR A 35 -0.42 14.24 23.78
N ILE A 36 0.59 14.69 23.03
CA ILE A 36 1.99 14.69 23.45
C ILE A 36 2.37 16.13 23.79
N LEU A 37 2.75 16.38 25.04
CA LEU A 37 3.19 17.70 25.51
C LEU A 37 4.72 17.76 25.56
N ASN A 38 5.32 18.66 24.78
CA ASN A 38 6.74 18.95 24.87
C ASN A 38 6.97 20.23 25.68
N LYS A 39 7.74 20.13 26.77
CA LYS A 39 8.00 21.21 27.72
C LYS A 39 9.49 21.48 27.84
N ALA A 40 9.89 22.74 27.76
CA ALA A 40 11.26 23.20 27.98
C ALA A 40 11.41 23.87 29.35
N LYS A 41 12.65 24.06 29.79
CA LYS A 41 13.02 24.86 30.97
C LYS A 41 14.13 25.83 30.57
N VAL A 42 13.93 27.12 30.84
CA VAL A 42 14.92 28.18 30.62
C VAL A 42 15.23 28.81 31.97
N ASP A 43 16.49 28.77 32.39
CA ASP A 43 16.91 29.08 33.75
C ASP A 43 18.18 29.94 33.71
N ASP A 44 18.12 31.14 34.28
CA ASP A 44 19.27 32.05 34.43
C ASP A 44 19.92 31.96 35.82
N THR A 45 19.44 31.04 36.67
CA THR A 45 19.86 30.77 38.06
C THR A 45 19.57 31.89 39.08
N VAL A 46 19.02 33.02 38.64
CA VAL A 46 18.76 34.19 39.50
C VAL A 46 17.27 34.44 39.65
N ASN A 47 16.52 34.33 38.56
CA ASN A 47 15.08 34.48 38.51
C ASN A 47 14.39 33.11 38.47
N PRO A 48 13.07 33.04 38.77
CA PRO A 48 12.30 31.81 38.56
C PRO A 48 12.40 31.35 37.10
N PRO A 49 12.62 30.04 36.85
CA PRO A 49 12.77 29.53 35.50
C PRO A 49 11.47 29.66 34.70
N GLU A 50 11.60 29.91 33.41
CA GLU A 50 10.47 29.87 32.48
C GLU A 50 10.30 28.46 31.91
N GLU A 51 9.06 28.00 31.78
CA GLU A 51 8.75 26.64 31.35
C GLU A 51 7.75 26.60 30.17
N PRO A 52 8.15 27.05 28.96
CA PRO A 52 7.25 27.04 27.81
C PRO A 52 6.96 25.60 27.35
N GLU A 53 5.72 25.37 26.96
CA GLU A 53 5.24 24.06 26.48
C GLU A 53 4.31 24.20 25.28
N VAL A 54 4.33 23.18 24.40
CA VAL A 54 3.46 23.12 23.22
C VAL A 54 3.00 21.67 23.01
N PRO A 55 1.68 21.42 22.90
CA PRO A 55 1.15 20.09 22.62
C PRO A 55 1.12 19.79 21.12
N ILE A 56 1.20 18.51 20.78
CA ILE A 56 0.85 17.95 19.47
C ILE A 56 -0.10 16.77 19.64
N THR A 57 -0.91 16.48 18.63
CA THR A 57 -1.79 15.30 18.59
C THR A 57 -1.49 14.54 17.30
N PRO A 58 -0.82 13.36 17.39
CA PRO A 58 -0.56 12.53 16.22
C PRO A 58 -1.86 12.05 15.56
N GLU A 59 -1.84 11.91 14.25
CA GLU A 59 -2.93 11.33 13.47
C GLU A 59 -2.55 9.91 13.03
N GLU A 60 -3.57 9.05 12.86
CA GLU A 60 -3.38 7.74 12.26
C GLU A 60 -2.86 7.91 10.83
N PRO A 61 -1.88 7.08 10.39
CA PRO A 61 -1.46 7.09 9.01
C PRO A 61 -2.63 6.71 8.09
N ILE A 62 -2.83 7.49 7.03
CA ILE A 62 -3.84 7.16 6.00
C ILE A 62 -3.33 5.95 5.20
N THR A 63 -3.78 4.75 5.55
CA THR A 63 -3.62 3.58 4.67
C THR A 63 -4.67 3.65 3.55
N PRO A 64 -4.29 3.70 2.26
CA PRO A 64 -5.26 3.62 1.19
C PRO A 64 -5.99 2.28 1.29
N ARG A 65 -7.30 2.32 1.55
CA ARG A 65 -8.14 1.12 1.48
C ARG A 65 -8.31 0.75 0.01
N VAL A 66 -7.48 -0.17 -0.48
CA VAL A 66 -7.68 -0.79 -1.78
C VAL A 66 -8.98 -1.60 -1.70
N LYS A 67 -9.91 -1.34 -2.61
CA LYS A 67 -11.14 -2.14 -2.70
C LYS A 67 -10.76 -3.55 -3.15
N GLU A 68 -11.36 -4.56 -2.54
CA GLU A 68 -11.22 -5.93 -3.05
C GLU A 68 -11.92 -6.04 -4.41
N GLY A 69 -11.24 -6.62 -5.39
CA GLY A 69 -11.80 -6.91 -6.71
C GLY A 69 -12.82 -8.06 -6.68
N LYS A 70 -13.58 -8.21 -7.75
CA LYS A 70 -14.48 -9.35 -7.97
C LYS A 70 -14.31 -9.88 -9.38
N LEU A 71 -14.02 -11.17 -9.50
CA LEU A 71 -13.80 -11.82 -10.78
C LEU A 71 -15.13 -12.28 -11.39
N ALA A 72 -15.32 -12.01 -12.68
CA ALA A 72 -16.33 -12.66 -13.51
C ALA A 72 -15.64 -13.33 -14.69
N ALA A 73 -16.10 -14.53 -15.07
CA ALA A 73 -15.52 -15.30 -16.16
C ALA A 73 -16.59 -16.00 -17.00
N THR A 74 -16.29 -16.23 -18.27
CA THR A 74 -17.12 -16.98 -19.24
C THR A 74 -16.24 -17.91 -20.06
N LYS A 75 -16.84 -19.00 -20.57
CA LYS A 75 -16.19 -19.92 -21.50
C LYS A 75 -17.08 -20.12 -22.72
N THR A 76 -16.51 -20.03 -23.91
CA THR A 76 -17.20 -20.24 -25.18
C THR A 76 -16.45 -21.24 -26.03
N VAL A 77 -17.13 -21.77 -27.04
CA VAL A 77 -16.55 -22.63 -28.08
C VAL A 77 -16.97 -22.09 -29.44
N ASN A 78 -16.07 -22.10 -30.41
CA ASN A 78 -16.36 -21.61 -31.75
C ASN A 78 -17.34 -22.53 -32.53
N ASN A 79 -17.33 -23.83 -32.24
CA ASN A 79 -18.24 -24.82 -32.83
C ASN A 79 -18.75 -25.80 -31.76
N ALA A 80 -20.05 -25.76 -31.44
CA ALA A 80 -20.68 -26.63 -30.44
C ALA A 80 -21.07 -28.03 -30.97
N LYS A 81 -20.95 -28.27 -32.27
CA LYS A 81 -21.27 -29.56 -32.93
C LYS A 81 -20.18 -29.95 -33.94
N PRO A 82 -18.94 -30.16 -33.49
CA PRO A 82 -17.85 -30.55 -34.38
C PRO A 82 -18.03 -31.96 -34.94
N LYS A 83 -17.45 -32.20 -36.10
CA LYS A 83 -17.28 -33.56 -36.63
C LYS A 83 -16.10 -34.25 -35.94
N LEU A 84 -16.07 -35.58 -35.98
CA LEU A 84 -14.91 -36.33 -35.48
C LEU A 84 -13.64 -35.93 -36.24
N GLY A 85 -12.58 -35.60 -35.50
CA GLY A 85 -11.30 -35.13 -36.03
C GLY A 85 -11.22 -33.63 -36.33
N GLU A 86 -12.32 -32.88 -36.17
CA GLU A 86 -12.32 -31.43 -36.34
C GLU A 86 -11.72 -30.75 -35.10
N ALA A 87 -10.83 -29.78 -35.30
CA ALA A 87 -10.32 -28.94 -34.23
C ALA A 87 -11.33 -27.84 -33.88
N ILE A 88 -11.55 -27.64 -32.59
CA ILE A 88 -12.38 -26.56 -32.04
C ILE A 88 -11.53 -25.69 -31.12
N GLU A 89 -11.95 -24.43 -30.97
CA GLU A 89 -11.29 -23.46 -30.10
C GLU A 89 -12.20 -23.11 -28.93
N TYR A 90 -11.67 -23.25 -27.72
CA TYR A 90 -12.29 -22.75 -26.51
C TYR A 90 -11.68 -21.39 -26.14
N THR A 91 -12.52 -20.44 -25.76
CA THR A 91 -12.08 -19.13 -25.25
C THR A 91 -12.58 -18.96 -23.82
N ILE A 92 -11.67 -18.71 -22.87
CA ILE A 92 -12.00 -18.36 -21.49
C ILE A 92 -11.73 -16.86 -21.32
N SER A 93 -12.78 -16.08 -21.10
CA SER A 93 -12.70 -14.63 -20.89
C SER A 93 -12.98 -14.31 -19.44
N PHE A 94 -12.22 -13.38 -18.85
CA PHE A 94 -12.42 -12.97 -17.46
C PHE A 94 -12.11 -11.49 -17.26
N ARG A 95 -12.74 -10.86 -16.25
CA ARG A 95 -12.49 -9.46 -15.89
C ARG A 95 -12.77 -9.19 -14.42
N ASN A 96 -12.13 -8.15 -13.90
CA ASN A 96 -12.53 -7.54 -12.64
C ASN A 96 -13.80 -6.69 -12.84
N THR A 97 -14.79 -6.82 -11.96
CA THR A 97 -16.06 -6.10 -12.03
C THR A 97 -16.18 -4.97 -11.02
N ILE A 98 -15.15 -4.73 -10.20
CA ILE A 98 -15.13 -3.64 -9.21
C ILE A 98 -14.19 -2.55 -9.69
N GLU A 99 -14.73 -1.34 -9.86
CA GLU A 99 -13.94 -0.15 -10.19
C GLU A 99 -12.90 0.13 -9.11
N ASN A 100 -11.64 0.27 -9.52
CA ASN A 100 -10.47 0.39 -8.64
C ASN A 100 -10.32 -0.77 -7.64
N GLY A 101 -11.03 -1.89 -7.85
CA GLY A 101 -10.83 -3.11 -7.10
C GLY A 101 -9.55 -3.80 -7.54
N VAL A 102 -8.88 -4.51 -6.63
CA VAL A 102 -7.68 -5.27 -6.95
C VAL A 102 -7.94 -6.77 -6.78
N LEU A 103 -7.61 -7.54 -7.81
CA LEU A 103 -7.52 -9.01 -7.74
C LEU A 103 -6.03 -9.36 -7.59
N ASN A 104 -5.61 -9.76 -6.39
CA ASN A 104 -4.20 -10.01 -6.09
C ASN A 104 -3.59 -11.20 -6.86
N LYS A 105 -4.43 -12.17 -7.26
CA LYS A 105 -4.02 -13.34 -8.03
C LYS A 105 -5.22 -13.91 -8.80
N VAL A 106 -5.01 -14.21 -10.07
CA VAL A 106 -5.98 -14.94 -10.92
C VAL A 106 -5.26 -16.15 -11.51
N VAL A 107 -5.83 -17.34 -11.32
CA VAL A 107 -5.32 -18.59 -11.89
C VAL A 107 -6.44 -19.23 -12.68
N ILE A 108 -6.18 -19.55 -13.95
CA ILE A 108 -7.11 -20.26 -14.83
C ILE A 108 -6.63 -21.70 -14.95
N THR A 109 -7.54 -22.66 -14.76
CA THR A 109 -7.26 -24.10 -14.93
C THR A 109 -8.44 -24.72 -15.63
N ASP A 110 -8.17 -25.45 -16.71
CA ASP A 110 -9.19 -26.12 -17.51
C ASP A 110 -8.73 -27.54 -17.80
N GLN A 111 -9.37 -28.51 -17.15
CA GLN A 111 -9.03 -29.92 -17.34
C GLN A 111 -9.79 -30.45 -18.54
N LEU A 112 -9.06 -30.84 -19.59
CA LEU A 112 -9.68 -31.42 -20.79
C LEU A 112 -10.35 -32.77 -20.44
N PRO A 113 -11.66 -32.94 -20.68
CA PRO A 113 -12.34 -34.21 -20.48
C PRO A 113 -11.88 -35.26 -21.51
N LYS A 114 -12.17 -36.53 -21.23
CA LYS A 114 -11.97 -37.62 -22.19
C LYS A 114 -12.70 -37.34 -23.51
N GLY A 115 -12.04 -37.67 -24.63
CA GLY A 115 -12.56 -37.43 -25.98
C GLY A 115 -12.08 -36.13 -26.63
N LEU A 116 -11.37 -35.28 -25.88
CA LEU A 116 -10.64 -34.14 -26.43
C LEU A 116 -9.13 -34.41 -26.38
N THR A 117 -8.42 -33.94 -27.39
CA THR A 117 -6.95 -33.96 -27.44
C THR A 117 -6.48 -32.52 -27.65
N TYR A 118 -5.52 -32.08 -26.84
CA TYR A 118 -4.93 -30.77 -26.99
C TYR A 118 -4.18 -30.68 -28.33
N VAL A 119 -4.37 -29.59 -29.06
CA VAL A 119 -3.61 -29.30 -30.29
C VAL A 119 -2.34 -28.58 -29.86
N LYS A 120 -1.19 -29.24 -30.07
CA LYS A 120 0.11 -28.68 -29.69
C LYS A 120 0.31 -27.28 -30.30
N ASP A 121 0.92 -26.40 -29.52
CA ASP A 121 1.27 -25.02 -29.92
C ASP A 121 0.06 -24.12 -30.22
N SER A 122 -1.17 -24.51 -29.82
CA SER A 122 -2.38 -23.72 -30.06
C SER A 122 -2.73 -22.74 -28.93
N LEU A 123 -1.99 -22.75 -27.81
CA LEU A 123 -2.31 -21.93 -26.64
C LEU A 123 -1.84 -20.48 -26.85
N THR A 124 -2.78 -19.54 -26.80
CA THR A 124 -2.51 -18.11 -26.96
C THR A 124 -3.27 -17.27 -25.93
N SER A 125 -2.78 -16.06 -25.65
CA SER A 125 -3.46 -15.06 -24.82
C SER A 125 -3.91 -13.88 -25.68
N VAL A 126 -5.20 -13.62 -25.69
CA VAL A 126 -5.83 -12.51 -26.41
C VAL A 126 -6.50 -11.54 -25.43
N GLY A 127 -6.58 -10.26 -25.78
CA GLY A 127 -7.15 -9.20 -24.94
C GLY A 127 -6.14 -8.18 -24.43
N ASP A 128 -6.65 -7.25 -23.62
CA ASP A 128 -5.90 -6.12 -23.05
C ASP A 128 -4.83 -6.59 -22.05
N GLU A 129 -3.87 -5.70 -21.78
CA GLU A 129 -2.85 -5.91 -20.75
C GLU A 129 -3.47 -5.98 -19.33
N PRO A 130 -2.81 -6.66 -18.37
CA PRO A 130 -1.52 -7.35 -18.50
C PRO A 130 -1.63 -8.74 -19.15
N LYS A 131 -0.61 -9.12 -19.94
CA LYS A 131 -0.43 -10.51 -20.38
C LYS A 131 -0.14 -11.47 -19.21
N PRO A 132 -0.50 -12.77 -19.34
CA PRO A 132 -0.17 -13.76 -18.33
C PRO A 132 1.34 -13.89 -18.15
N THR A 133 1.81 -13.96 -16.91
CA THR A 133 3.23 -14.15 -16.57
C THR A 133 3.71 -15.58 -16.82
N SER A 134 2.78 -16.54 -16.90
CA SER A 134 3.03 -17.93 -17.27
C SER A 134 1.83 -18.44 -18.06
N LEU A 135 2.09 -19.09 -19.20
CA LEU A 135 1.09 -19.71 -20.04
C LEU A 135 1.65 -21.04 -20.54
N LYS A 136 1.01 -22.14 -20.15
CA LYS A 136 1.45 -23.51 -20.46
C LYS A 136 0.25 -24.46 -20.50
N GLU A 137 0.35 -25.48 -21.34
CA GLU A 137 -0.57 -26.63 -21.39
C GLU A 137 -0.32 -27.66 -20.28
#